data_AF-A0A7Y3F1F1-F1
#
_entry.id   AF-A0A7Y3F1F1-F1
#
_cell.length_a   1.000
_cell.length_b   1.000
_cell.length_c   1.000
_cell.angle_alpha   90.00
_cell.angle_beta   90.00
_cell.angle_gamma   90.00
#
_symmetry.space_group_name_H-M   'P 1'
#
loop_
_entity.id
_entity.type
_entity.pdbx_description
1 polymer ?
#
loop_
_entity_poly.entity_id
_entity_poly.type
_entity_poly.pdbx_seq_one_letter_code
_entity_poly.pdbx_strand_id
1 'polypeptide(L)'
;MKDFSFLEPARRSFRNWQRKRTRIRPSQLPSPFSHAKDIDAVHRYFSGFVDGRKPQVEPADTLAGVCYICDEDVHFSVNVPTDGAPVNWRETLTCPGCGLINRWRGCLHVFDAVCQPQQNDRIYLTETLSPVYQNLAARYPDLCASEFIPDAAPGESVEVHGVPVRNEDVTCLTFADASLDSVLCFDVLEHVPDYRSALKEFFRV
;
A
#
# COMPACT_ATOMS: atom_id res chain seq x y z
N MET A 1 -4.06 -0.03 -37.98
CA MET A 1 -3.19 -0.17 -36.78
C MET A 1 -2.93 -1.66 -36.59
N LYS A 2 -1.67 -2.12 -36.54
CA LYS A 2 -1.37 -3.53 -36.27
C LYS A 2 -1.56 -3.78 -34.78
N ASP A 3 -2.41 -4.74 -34.43
CA ASP A 3 -2.60 -5.18 -33.06
C ASP A 3 -1.40 -6.03 -32.63
N PHE A 4 -0.68 -5.56 -31.61
CA PHE A 4 0.49 -6.21 -31.04
C PHE A 4 0.19 -6.81 -29.65
N SER A 5 -1.09 -7.01 -29.31
CA SER A 5 -1.56 -7.57 -28.03
C SER A 5 -0.85 -8.88 -27.63
N PHE A 6 -0.44 -9.71 -28.60
CA PHE A 6 0.31 -10.94 -28.36
C PHE A 6 1.72 -10.75 -27.74
N LEU A 7 2.31 -9.55 -27.85
CA LEU A 7 3.61 -9.23 -27.24
C LEU A 7 3.47 -8.76 -25.79
N GLU A 8 2.26 -8.50 -25.31
CA GLU A 8 2.02 -7.91 -24.01
C GLU A 8 2.55 -8.75 -22.83
N PRO A 9 2.42 -10.10 -22.82
CA PRO A 9 3.02 -10.92 -21.77
C PRO A 9 4.55 -10.75 -21.69
N ALA A 10 5.24 -10.75 -22.83
CA ALA A 10 6.69 -10.58 -22.88
C ALA A 10 7.14 -9.19 -22.42
N ARG A 11 6.39 -8.14 -22.82
CA ARG A 11 6.62 -6.76 -22.37
C ARG A 11 6.45 -6.62 -20.87
N ARG A 12 5.38 -7.21 -20.31
CA ARG A 12 5.11 -7.25 -18.87
C ARG A 12 6.22 -7.96 -18.10
N SER A 13 6.63 -9.15 -18.54
CA SER A 13 7.73 -9.89 -17.90
C SER A 13 9.04 -9.11 -17.91
N PHE A 14 9.39 -8.48 -19.03
CA PHE A 14 10.58 -7.64 -19.13
C PHE A 14 10.50 -6.41 -18.21
N ARG A 15 9.35 -5.73 -18.18
CA ARG A 15 9.07 -4.60 -17.29
C ARG A 15 9.24 -4.98 -15.81
N ASN A 16 8.66 -6.09 -15.38
CA ASN A 16 8.77 -6.56 -13.99
C ASN A 16 10.20 -6.93 -13.63
N TRP A 17 10.93 -7.58 -14.54
CA TRP A 17 12.35 -7.83 -14.35
C TRP A 17 13.15 -6.54 -14.20
N GLN A 18 12.87 -5.52 -15.03
CA GLN A 18 13.53 -4.23 -14.95
C GLN A 18 13.22 -3.52 -13.62
N ARG A 19 11.96 -3.50 -13.16
CA ARG A 19 11.57 -2.95 -11.84
C ARG A 19 12.34 -3.64 -10.70
N LYS A 20 12.37 -4.98 -10.68
CA LYS A 20 13.10 -5.77 -9.67
C LYS A 20 14.60 -5.44 -9.67
N ARG A 21 15.21 -5.33 -10.84
CA ARG A 21 16.65 -5.06 -11.00
C ARG A 21 17.03 -3.63 -10.64
N THR A 22 16.19 -2.65 -10.98
CA THR A 22 16.57 -1.22 -10.95
C THR A 22 15.95 -0.42 -9.82
N ARG A 23 14.87 -0.90 -9.19
CA ARG A 23 14.08 -0.14 -8.20
C ARG A 23 13.82 -0.83 -6.86
N ILE A 24 13.65 -2.16 -6.86
CA ILE A 24 13.47 -2.92 -5.61
C ILE A 24 14.81 -3.26 -4.95
N ARG A 25 15.85 -3.55 -5.75
CA ARG A 25 17.20 -3.86 -5.27
C ARG A 25 18.30 -2.79 -5.45
N PRO A 26 18.04 -1.53 -5.88
CA PRO A 26 19.11 -0.58 -6.13
C PRO A 26 19.69 -0.06 -4.81
N SER A 27 20.84 0.60 -4.91
CA SER A 27 21.44 1.35 -3.81
C SER A 27 20.74 2.70 -3.54
N GLN A 28 19.85 3.16 -4.44
CA GLN A 28 19.23 4.49 -4.40
C GLN A 28 17.74 4.45 -4.77
N LEU A 29 16.90 5.00 -3.89
CA LEU A 29 15.47 5.23 -4.10
C LEU A 29 15.22 6.67 -4.57
N PRO A 30 14.10 6.96 -5.27
CA PRO A 30 13.70 8.33 -5.53
C PRO A 30 13.42 9.08 -4.21
N SER A 31 13.79 10.36 -4.18
CA SER A 31 13.40 11.26 -3.07
C SER A 31 11.88 11.21 -2.87
N PRO A 32 11.37 11.20 -1.61
CA PRO A 32 12.10 11.34 -0.35
C PRO A 32 12.54 9.99 0.28
N PHE A 33 12.44 8.89 -0.45
CA PHE A 33 12.69 7.56 0.11
C PHE A 33 14.18 7.21 0.15
N SER A 34 14.55 6.45 1.16
CA SER A 34 15.92 5.96 1.35
C SER A 34 15.92 4.52 1.82
N HIS A 35 16.87 3.71 1.33
CA HIS A 35 17.07 2.36 1.85
C HIS A 35 17.76 2.40 3.20
N ALA A 36 17.18 1.72 4.19
CA ALA A 36 17.90 1.29 5.36
C ALA A 36 18.48 -0.11 5.10
N LYS A 37 19.75 -0.32 5.49
CA LYS A 37 20.43 -1.61 5.27
C LYS A 37 19.89 -2.72 6.17
N ASP A 38 19.44 -2.35 7.35
CA ASP A 38 18.98 -3.23 8.41
C ASP A 38 18.05 -2.45 9.35
N ILE A 39 17.42 -3.18 10.28
CA ILE A 39 16.53 -2.60 11.28
C ILE A 39 17.27 -1.64 12.23
N ASP A 40 18.56 -1.87 12.49
CA ASP A 40 19.38 -1.00 13.34
C ASP A 40 19.63 0.37 12.69
N ALA A 41 19.77 0.43 11.37
CA ALA A 41 19.85 1.67 10.61
C ALA A 41 18.53 2.44 10.68
N VAL A 42 17.38 1.74 10.63
CA VAL A 42 16.06 2.35 10.83
C VAL A 42 15.96 2.92 12.24
N HIS A 43 16.29 2.13 13.26
CA HIS A 43 16.27 2.59 14.66
C HIS A 43 17.20 3.78 14.89
N ARG A 44 18.41 3.78 14.32
CA ARG A 44 19.35 4.93 14.40
C ARG A 44 18.81 6.17 13.72
N TYR A 45 18.17 6.03 12.56
CA TYR A 45 17.54 7.14 11.87
C TYR A 45 16.47 7.78 12.77
N PHE A 46 15.56 6.98 13.31
CA PHE A 46 14.48 7.46 14.17
C PHE A 46 14.94 7.90 15.57
N SER A 47 15.98 7.31 16.15
CA SER A 47 16.52 7.70 17.45
C SER A 47 17.30 9.01 17.42
N GLY A 48 17.78 9.42 16.23
CA GLY A 48 18.34 10.76 16.01
C GLY A 48 17.30 11.88 16.14
N PHE A 49 16.01 11.55 16.03
CA PHE A 49 14.91 12.43 16.39
C PHE A 49 14.60 12.24 17.87
N VAL A 50 15.52 12.68 18.74
CA VAL A 50 15.23 12.74 20.17
C VAL A 50 13.97 13.58 20.35
N ASP A 51 12.97 12.97 21.00
CA ASP A 51 11.65 13.49 21.37
C ASP A 51 11.76 14.65 22.40
N GLY A 52 12.54 15.67 22.03
CA GLY A 52 12.76 16.92 22.76
C GLY A 52 12.45 18.14 21.91
N ARG A 53 12.27 17.97 20.59
CA ARG A 53 11.56 18.94 19.77
C ARG A 53 10.11 18.49 19.71
N LYS A 54 9.31 18.92 20.70
CA LYS A 54 7.86 18.95 20.52
C LYS A 54 7.59 19.54 19.13
N PRO A 55 6.73 18.94 18.30
CA PRO A 55 6.28 19.61 17.09
C PRO A 55 5.92 21.04 17.47
N GLN A 56 6.56 22.04 16.84
CA GLN A 56 6.24 23.45 17.10
C GLN A 56 4.86 23.84 16.57
N VAL A 57 4.15 22.89 15.97
CA VAL A 57 2.78 23.05 15.53
C VAL A 57 1.90 22.72 16.73
N GLU A 58 1.37 23.76 17.37
CA GLU A 58 0.20 23.61 18.25
C GLU A 58 -0.85 22.80 17.46
N PRO A 59 -1.42 21.73 18.04
CA PRO A 59 -2.34 20.87 17.32
C PRO A 59 -3.58 21.67 16.90
N ALA A 60 -3.59 22.10 15.64
CA ALA A 60 -4.75 22.67 14.99
C ALA A 60 -5.54 21.54 14.34
N ASP A 61 -6.87 21.70 14.27
CA ASP A 61 -7.77 20.73 13.62
C ASP A 61 -7.51 20.56 12.12
N THR A 62 -6.67 21.44 11.54
CA THR A 62 -6.22 21.33 10.15
C THR A 62 -4.73 21.62 10.00
N LEU A 63 -4.12 21.01 8.99
CA LEU A 63 -2.73 21.25 8.60
C LEU A 63 -2.63 21.45 7.08
N ALA A 64 -2.07 22.56 6.64
CA ALA A 64 -1.80 22.81 5.22
C ALA A 64 -0.68 21.90 4.69
N GLY A 65 -0.84 21.38 3.47
CA GLY A 65 0.21 20.65 2.77
C GLY A 65 -0.27 20.12 1.42
N VAL A 66 0.60 19.37 0.74
CA VAL A 66 0.31 18.79 -0.58
C VAL A 66 -0.16 17.36 -0.43
N CYS A 67 -1.30 17.01 -1.03
CA CYS A 67 -1.75 15.63 -1.11
C CYS A 67 -1.10 14.94 -2.31
N TYR A 68 -0.16 14.03 -2.07
CA TYR A 68 0.47 13.24 -3.14
C TYR A 68 -0.51 12.54 -4.09
N ILE A 69 -1.64 12.05 -3.58
CA ILE A 69 -2.61 11.29 -4.38
C ILE A 69 -3.51 12.19 -5.22
N CYS A 70 -3.86 13.39 -4.71
CA CYS A 70 -4.67 14.35 -5.44
C CYS A 70 -3.81 15.25 -6.34
N ASP A 71 -2.51 15.39 -6.04
CA ASP A 71 -1.59 16.36 -6.62
C ASP A 71 -2.05 17.82 -6.43
N GLU A 72 -2.59 18.12 -5.25
CA GLU A 72 -3.19 19.42 -4.91
C GLU A 72 -2.76 19.90 -3.52
N ASP A 73 -2.68 21.23 -3.35
CA ASP A 73 -2.59 21.89 -2.05
C ASP A 73 -3.91 21.74 -1.29
N VAL A 74 -3.87 21.16 -0.10
CA VAL A 74 -5.05 20.90 0.73
C VAL A 74 -4.81 21.27 2.19
N HIS A 75 -5.90 21.48 2.91
CA HIS A 75 -5.90 21.53 4.37
C HIS A 75 -6.35 20.16 4.88
N PHE A 76 -5.41 19.36 5.35
CA PHE A 76 -5.69 18.05 5.92
C PHE A 76 -6.44 18.18 7.24
N SER A 77 -7.46 17.36 7.45
CA SER A 77 -8.09 17.25 8.76
C SER A 77 -7.18 16.49 9.73
N VAL A 78 -6.98 17.07 10.92
CA VAL A 78 -6.22 16.50 12.03
C VAL A 78 -7.18 16.04 13.10
N ASN A 79 -7.04 14.79 13.54
CA ASN A 79 -7.77 14.23 14.66
C ASN A 79 -6.98 14.55 15.94
N VAL A 80 -7.38 15.61 16.62
CA VAL A 80 -6.77 16.05 17.89
C VAL A 80 -7.44 15.30 19.05
N PRO A 81 -6.69 14.48 19.81
CA PRO A 81 -7.26 13.75 20.94
C PRO A 81 -7.79 14.70 22.02
N THR A 82 -8.98 14.42 22.56
CA THR A 82 -9.61 15.24 23.61
C THR A 82 -9.05 14.99 25.00
N ASP A 83 -8.34 13.87 25.19
CA ASP A 83 -7.71 13.44 26.44
C ASP A 83 -6.30 14.03 26.63
N GLY A 84 -5.86 14.88 25.71
CA GLY A 84 -4.52 15.47 25.72
C GLY A 84 -3.41 14.52 25.29
N ALA A 85 -3.74 13.33 24.76
CA ALA A 85 -2.76 12.45 24.15
C ALA A 85 -2.11 13.11 22.91
N PRO A 86 -0.87 12.73 22.55
CA PRO A 86 -0.24 13.21 21.34
C PRO A 86 -1.06 12.87 20.09
N VAL A 87 -1.11 13.81 19.13
CA VAL A 87 -1.72 13.57 17.81
C VAL A 87 -1.04 12.38 17.13
N ASN A 88 -1.85 11.41 16.69
CA ASN A 88 -1.38 10.30 15.87
C ASN A 88 -1.22 10.74 14.42
N TRP A 89 -0.05 11.29 14.07
CA TRP A 89 0.25 11.76 12.71
C TRP A 89 0.20 10.67 11.63
N ARG A 90 0.27 9.38 12.01
CA ARG A 90 0.17 8.24 11.10
C ARG A 90 -1.28 7.99 10.68
N GLU A 91 -2.21 8.02 11.63
CA GLU A 91 -3.64 7.72 11.44
C GLU A 91 -4.52 8.98 11.29
N THR A 92 -3.91 10.12 11.00
CA THR A 92 -4.62 11.38 10.74
C THR A 92 -4.19 12.00 9.41
N LEU A 93 -4.38 13.31 9.22
CA LEU A 93 -4.15 14.04 7.98
C LEU A 93 -5.01 13.52 6.83
N THR A 94 -6.31 13.40 7.10
CA THR A 94 -7.30 12.99 6.12
C THR A 94 -7.39 14.06 5.03
N CYS A 95 -7.14 13.67 3.79
CA CYS A 95 -7.30 14.55 2.65
C CYS A 95 -8.80 14.82 2.37
N PRO A 96 -9.24 16.08 2.22
CA PRO A 96 -10.64 16.37 1.88
C PRO A 96 -11.03 15.92 0.47
N GLY A 97 -10.05 15.74 -0.44
CA GLY A 97 -10.28 15.28 -1.81
C GLY A 97 -10.43 13.76 -1.91
N CYS A 98 -9.38 13.01 -1.59
CA CYS A 98 -9.37 11.54 -1.73
C CYS A 98 -9.82 10.77 -0.48
N GLY A 99 -10.03 11.44 0.66
CA GLY A 99 -10.42 10.79 1.92
C GLY A 99 -9.32 9.94 2.59
N LEU A 100 -8.13 9.83 2.00
CA LEU A 100 -7.06 9.00 2.55
C LEU A 100 -6.29 9.69 3.69
N ILE A 101 -6.02 8.94 4.76
CA ILE A 101 -5.13 9.32 5.86
C ILE A 101 -3.65 9.24 5.45
N ASN A 102 -2.77 9.79 6.29
CA ASN A 102 -1.34 9.89 6.04
C ASN A 102 -0.68 8.55 5.71
N ARG A 103 -0.96 7.51 6.52
CA ARG A 103 -0.44 6.15 6.30
C ARG A 103 -0.71 5.64 4.90
N TRP A 104 -1.98 5.66 4.50
CA TRP A 104 -2.42 5.15 3.20
C TRP A 104 -1.80 5.94 2.05
N ARG A 105 -1.79 7.27 2.15
CA ARG A 105 -1.11 8.12 1.15
C ARG A 105 0.38 7.81 1.06
N GLY A 106 1.03 7.57 2.19
CA GLY A 106 2.44 7.16 2.27
C GLY A 106 2.70 5.81 1.60
N CYS A 107 1.88 4.80 1.89
CA CYS A 107 1.97 3.48 1.25
C CYS A 107 1.82 3.56 -0.28
N LEU A 108 0.82 4.31 -0.75
CA LEU A 108 0.59 4.50 -2.18
C LEU A 108 1.70 5.33 -2.85
N HIS A 109 2.29 6.30 -2.16
CA HIS A 109 3.46 7.03 -2.66
C HIS A 109 4.68 6.11 -2.83
N VAL A 110 4.96 5.25 -1.85
CA VAL A 110 6.02 4.24 -1.98
C VAL A 110 5.74 3.31 -3.16
N PHE A 111 4.50 2.83 -3.29
CA PHE A 111 4.10 1.95 -4.40
C PHE A 111 4.33 2.63 -5.75
N ASP A 112 3.83 3.84 -5.93
CA ASP A 112 3.97 4.58 -7.20
C ASP A 112 5.44 4.90 -7.51
N ALA A 113 6.22 5.33 -6.52
CA ALA A 113 7.61 5.71 -6.69
C ALA A 113 8.55 4.51 -6.94
N VAL A 114 8.30 3.37 -6.30
CA VAL A 114 9.18 2.19 -6.36
C VAL A 114 8.72 1.19 -7.43
N CYS A 115 7.43 0.87 -7.47
CA CYS A 115 6.89 -0.14 -8.38
C CYS A 115 6.54 0.46 -9.74
N GLN A 116 6.30 1.77 -9.84
CA GLN A 116 5.89 2.46 -11.07
C GLN A 116 4.79 1.69 -11.83
N PRO A 117 3.66 1.42 -11.17
CA PRO A 117 2.60 0.61 -11.72
C PRO A 117 2.05 1.19 -13.03
N GLN A 118 1.57 0.31 -13.90
CA GLN A 118 0.86 0.65 -15.13
C GLN A 118 -0.58 0.19 -15.02
N GLN A 119 -1.48 0.80 -15.77
CA GLN A 119 -2.92 0.49 -15.71
C GLN A 119 -3.24 -1.00 -15.91
N ASN A 120 -2.41 -1.71 -16.68
CA ASN A 120 -2.59 -3.14 -16.95
C ASN A 120 -1.78 -4.08 -16.03
N ASP A 121 -1.17 -3.56 -14.96
CA ASP A 121 -0.57 -4.42 -13.93
C ASP A 121 -1.67 -5.16 -13.15
N ARG A 122 -1.47 -6.46 -12.95
CA ARG A 122 -2.28 -7.30 -12.08
C ARG A 122 -1.82 -7.07 -10.66
N ILE A 123 -2.58 -6.28 -9.91
CA ILE A 123 -2.24 -5.91 -8.55
C ILE A 123 -3.16 -6.69 -7.61
N TYR A 124 -2.60 -7.27 -6.56
CA TYR A 124 -3.36 -7.86 -5.47
C TYR A 124 -3.24 -7.01 -4.21
N LEU A 125 -4.36 -6.64 -3.60
CA LEU A 125 -4.43 -5.93 -2.34
C LEU A 125 -5.10 -6.82 -1.29
N THR A 126 -4.48 -6.98 -0.13
CA THR A 126 -5.00 -7.84 0.95
C THR A 126 -6.14 -7.21 1.77
N GLU A 127 -6.82 -6.20 1.22
CA GLU A 127 -7.94 -5.49 1.84
C GLU A 127 -8.89 -5.01 0.74
N THR A 128 -10.19 -5.30 0.86
CA THR A 128 -11.24 -4.89 -0.08
C THR A 128 -12.07 -3.74 0.47
N LEU A 129 -12.24 -3.68 1.79
CA LEU A 129 -13.21 -2.78 2.42
C LEU A 129 -12.65 -1.40 2.75
N SER A 130 -11.40 -1.12 2.40
CA SER A 130 -10.74 0.14 2.76
C SER A 130 -10.83 1.22 1.67
N PRO A 131 -10.65 2.50 2.05
CA PRO A 131 -10.50 3.59 1.09
C PRO A 131 -9.31 3.42 0.12
N VAL A 132 -8.29 2.63 0.50
CA VAL A 132 -7.16 2.30 -0.38
C VAL A 132 -7.63 1.48 -1.58
N TYR A 133 -8.47 0.47 -1.35
CA TYR A 133 -9.06 -0.32 -2.42
C TYR A 133 -9.83 0.58 -3.39
N GLN A 134 -10.69 1.46 -2.89
CA GLN A 134 -11.48 2.37 -3.73
C GLN A 134 -10.58 3.28 -4.60
N ASN A 135 -9.50 3.81 -4.01
CA ASN A 135 -8.54 4.63 -4.75
C ASN A 135 -7.81 3.84 -5.85
N LEU A 136 -7.38 2.61 -5.56
CA LEU A 136 -6.66 1.77 -6.50
C LEU A 136 -7.58 1.21 -7.60
N ALA A 137 -8.80 0.79 -7.26
CA ALA A 137 -9.77 0.25 -8.21
C ALA A 137 -10.16 1.27 -9.29
N ALA A 138 -10.17 2.56 -8.95
CA ALA A 138 -10.39 3.63 -9.93
C ALA A 138 -9.23 3.81 -10.92
N ARG A 139 -8.03 3.30 -10.61
CA ARG A 139 -6.78 3.51 -11.37
C ARG A 139 -6.31 2.25 -12.12
N TYR A 140 -6.63 1.07 -11.59
CA TYR A 140 -6.11 -0.21 -12.06
C TYR A 140 -7.26 -1.19 -12.32
N PRO A 141 -7.72 -1.33 -13.57
CA PRO A 141 -8.83 -2.22 -13.94
C PRO A 141 -8.58 -3.70 -13.61
N ASP A 142 -7.32 -4.13 -13.56
CA ASP A 142 -6.93 -5.51 -13.25
C ASP A 142 -6.61 -5.70 -11.74
N LEU A 143 -7.02 -4.77 -10.87
CA LEU A 143 -6.89 -4.92 -9.41
C LEU A 143 -7.76 -6.07 -8.92
N CYS A 144 -7.17 -6.94 -8.12
CA CYS A 144 -7.86 -7.92 -7.30
C CYS A 144 -7.65 -7.57 -5.83
N ALA A 145 -8.67 -7.78 -5.00
CA ALA A 145 -8.55 -7.64 -3.57
C ALA A 145 -9.34 -8.74 -2.86
N SER A 146 -9.01 -8.97 -1.59
CA SER A 146 -9.74 -9.91 -0.75
C SER A 146 -9.70 -9.48 0.72
N GLU A 147 -10.46 -10.20 1.54
CA GLU A 147 -10.36 -10.19 3.00
C GLU A 147 -10.14 -11.63 3.48
N PHE A 148 -9.77 -11.79 4.75
CA PHE A 148 -9.89 -13.08 5.42
C PHE A 148 -11.22 -13.13 6.17
N ILE A 149 -12.14 -13.97 5.69
CA ILE A 149 -13.47 -14.20 6.25
C ILE A 149 -13.48 -15.62 6.83
N PRO A 150 -13.58 -15.77 8.17
CA PRO A 150 -13.67 -17.09 8.79
C PRO A 150 -14.78 -17.92 8.17
N ASP A 151 -14.55 -19.23 8.05
CA ASP A 151 -15.49 -20.25 7.55
C ASP A 151 -15.85 -20.18 6.05
N ALA A 152 -15.43 -19.14 5.33
CA ALA A 152 -15.55 -19.10 3.87
C ALA A 152 -14.38 -19.84 3.19
N ALA A 153 -14.62 -20.41 2.02
CA ALA A 153 -13.55 -21.07 1.26
C ALA A 153 -12.62 -20.05 0.59
N PRO A 154 -11.30 -20.30 0.48
CA PRO A 154 -10.43 -19.44 -0.32
C PRO A 154 -10.91 -19.33 -1.77
N GLY A 155 -10.93 -18.11 -2.29
CA GLY A 155 -11.43 -17.75 -3.60
C GLY A 155 -12.95 -17.58 -3.71
N GLU A 156 -13.71 -17.88 -2.66
CA GLU A 156 -15.15 -17.63 -2.59
C GLU A 156 -15.45 -16.13 -2.53
N SER A 157 -16.60 -15.72 -3.07
CA SER A 157 -17.12 -14.36 -2.87
C SER A 157 -18.23 -14.38 -1.83
N VAL A 158 -18.06 -13.63 -0.75
CA VAL A 158 -19.00 -13.51 0.37
C VAL A 158 -19.55 -12.10 0.43
N GLU A 159 -20.84 -11.93 0.76
CA GLU A 159 -21.39 -10.59 1.00
C GLU A 159 -20.94 -10.05 2.36
N VAL A 160 -20.24 -8.92 2.36
CA VAL A 160 -19.85 -8.20 3.57
C VAL A 160 -20.28 -6.74 3.43
N HIS A 161 -21.09 -6.26 4.37
CA HIS A 161 -21.65 -4.89 4.35
C HIS A 161 -22.32 -4.49 3.03
N GLY A 162 -23.01 -5.42 2.36
CA GLY A 162 -23.71 -5.14 1.09
C GLY A 162 -22.82 -5.21 -0.15
N VAL A 163 -21.57 -5.63 -0.03
CA VAL A 163 -20.59 -5.67 -1.12
C VAL A 163 -20.03 -7.10 -1.26
N PRO A 164 -19.89 -7.64 -2.49
CA PRO A 164 -19.20 -8.91 -2.68
C PRO A 164 -17.71 -8.74 -2.38
N VAL A 165 -17.20 -9.54 -1.44
CA VAL A 165 -15.81 -9.57 -1.03
C VAL A 165 -15.25 -10.96 -1.28
N ARG A 166 -14.14 -11.02 -2.02
CA ARG A 166 -13.39 -12.26 -2.19
C ARG A 166 -12.75 -12.66 -0.85
N ASN A 167 -12.88 -13.91 -0.45
CA ASN A 167 -12.17 -14.47 0.68
C ASN A 167 -10.84 -15.09 0.22
N GLU A 168 -9.74 -14.79 0.88
CA GLU A 168 -8.46 -15.48 0.69
C GLU A 168 -7.77 -15.70 2.03
N ASP A 169 -7.06 -16.82 2.14
CA ASP A 169 -6.03 -17.00 3.16
C ASP A 169 -4.69 -16.62 2.54
N VAL A 170 -4.06 -15.55 3.06
CA VAL A 170 -2.76 -15.10 2.54
C VAL A 170 -1.65 -16.15 2.70
N THR A 171 -1.83 -17.15 3.56
CA THR A 171 -0.89 -18.28 3.72
C THR A 171 -1.09 -19.39 2.69
N CYS A 172 -2.18 -19.34 1.91
CA CYS A 172 -2.51 -20.30 0.85
C CYS A 172 -3.41 -19.64 -0.21
N LEU A 173 -2.83 -18.74 -1.02
CA LEU A 173 -3.57 -17.96 -2.00
C LEU A 173 -4.01 -18.84 -3.17
N THR A 174 -5.25 -18.65 -3.63
CA THR A 174 -5.75 -19.43 -4.78
C THR A 174 -5.24 -18.94 -6.15
N PHE A 175 -4.46 -17.85 -6.18
CA PHE A 175 -3.85 -17.33 -7.39
C PHE A 175 -2.79 -18.28 -7.96
N ALA A 176 -2.61 -18.28 -9.28
CA ALA A 176 -1.59 -19.08 -9.94
C ALA A 176 -0.18 -18.50 -9.75
N ASP A 177 0.84 -19.33 -9.93
CA ASP A 177 2.25 -18.89 -9.87
C ASP A 177 2.53 -17.79 -10.89
N ALA A 178 3.25 -16.75 -10.47
CA ALA A 178 3.62 -15.58 -11.29
C ALA A 178 2.44 -14.94 -12.06
N SER A 179 1.24 -15.00 -11.47
CA SER A 179 0.01 -14.43 -12.01
C SER A 179 -0.22 -12.98 -11.59
N LEU A 180 0.56 -12.44 -10.66
CA LEU A 180 0.46 -11.07 -10.16
C LEU A 180 1.75 -10.30 -10.47
N ASP A 181 1.58 -9.00 -10.71
CA ASP A 181 2.69 -8.08 -10.96
C ASP A 181 3.14 -7.40 -9.66
N SER A 182 2.24 -7.24 -8.69
CA SER A 182 2.53 -6.71 -7.35
C SER A 182 1.51 -7.19 -6.31
N VAL A 183 1.99 -7.40 -5.08
CA VAL A 183 1.15 -7.63 -3.89
C VAL A 183 1.31 -6.45 -2.94
N LEU A 184 0.20 -5.87 -2.52
CA LEU A 184 0.10 -4.79 -1.55
C LEU A 184 -0.53 -5.33 -0.28
N CYS A 185 0.17 -5.14 0.83
CA CYS A 185 -0.21 -5.67 2.13
C CYS A 185 0.12 -4.62 3.19
N PHE A 186 -0.91 -4.07 3.83
CA PHE A 186 -0.79 -2.96 4.79
C PHE A 186 -1.44 -3.34 6.11
N ASP A 187 -0.64 -3.47 7.18
CA ASP A 187 -1.10 -3.82 8.53
C ASP A 187 -1.96 -5.12 8.59
N VAL A 188 -1.55 -6.15 7.84
CA VAL A 188 -2.20 -7.48 7.85
C VAL A 188 -1.33 -8.56 8.49
N LEU A 189 -0.01 -8.57 8.22
CA LEU A 189 0.87 -9.68 8.61
C LEU A 189 1.02 -9.84 10.14
N GLU A 190 0.79 -8.79 10.92
CA GLU A 190 0.75 -8.84 12.38
C GLU A 190 -0.40 -9.72 12.92
N HIS A 191 -1.44 -9.92 12.11
CA HIS A 191 -2.59 -10.76 12.44
C HIS A 191 -2.44 -12.19 11.91
N VAL A 192 -1.39 -12.48 11.13
CA VAL A 192 -1.15 -13.80 10.52
C VAL A 192 -0.15 -14.60 11.35
N PRO A 193 -0.56 -15.65 12.09
CA PRO A 193 0.35 -16.41 12.93
C PRO A 193 1.51 -17.03 12.15
N ASP A 194 1.24 -17.57 10.95
CA ASP A 194 2.26 -18.04 10.02
C ASP A 194 2.51 -17.06 8.87
N TYR A 195 2.90 -15.83 9.22
CA TYR A 195 3.25 -14.81 8.23
C TYR A 195 4.37 -15.25 7.27
N ARG A 196 5.20 -16.25 7.65
CA ARG A 196 6.26 -16.77 6.79
C ARG A 196 5.71 -17.52 5.59
N SER A 197 4.63 -18.29 5.77
CA SER A 197 3.92 -18.89 4.66
C SER A 197 3.24 -17.84 3.79
N ALA A 198 2.69 -16.78 4.38
CA ALA A 198 2.17 -15.65 3.60
C ALA A 198 3.25 -14.98 2.73
N LEU A 199 4.46 -14.74 3.26
CA LEU A 199 5.57 -14.20 2.47
C LEU A 199 6.01 -15.14 1.32
N LYS A 200 5.90 -16.46 1.50
CA LYS A 200 6.17 -17.42 0.41
C LYS A 200 5.09 -17.34 -0.67
N GLU A 201 3.84 -17.25 -0.27
CA GLU A 201 2.72 -17.08 -1.21
C GLU A 201 2.84 -15.77 -1.98
N PHE A 202 3.13 -14.66 -1.32
CA PHE A 202 3.36 -13.37 -1.98
C PHE A 202 4.53 -13.39 -2.97
N PHE A 203 5.51 -14.26 -2.76
CA PHE A 203 6.60 -14.46 -3.71
C PHE A 203 6.22 -15.40 -4.86
N ARG A 204 5.37 -16.40 -4.60
CA ARG A 204 4.92 -17.41 -5.56
C ARG A 204 4.03 -16.79 -6.62
N VAL A 205 3.05 -15.98 -6.18
CA VAL A 205 2.00 -15.41 -7.04
C VAL A 205 2.49 -14.28 -7.92
#